data_AF-A0A521GKY3-F1
#
_entry.id   AF-A0A521GKY3-F1
#
_cell.length_a   1.000
_cell.length_b   1.000
_cell.length_c   1.000
_cell.angle_alpha   90.00
_cell.angle_beta   90.00
_cell.angle_gamma   90.00
#
_symmetry.space_group_name_H-M   'P 1'
#
loop_
_entity.id
_entity.type
_entity.pdbx_description
1 polymer ?
#
loop_
_entity_poly.entity_id
_entity_poly.type
_entity_poly.pdbx_seq_one_letter_code
_entity_poly.pdbx_strand_id
1 'polypeptide(L)'
;MQRSTLSIATGVLTTLILGVSFFAWFQGLRGDMGKYDLFPLLGLWAFGLMWMHYISGSMKRYLGLADDTAVLKRYFHITSVCVLALILLHPALLYTGLFQDGFGLPPVSAWQAYSTTAARVGLILGSVSLTAFLLFELGRWFRDKKWWKYIEYANYMAMLMIFVHALLLGGELFPGWFRFAWIIIGWILVMSIVYNHWYDHKQANKGEQ
;
A
#
# COMPACT_ATOMS: atom_id res chain seq x y z
N MET A 1 20.81 15.93 -15.08
CA MET A 1 20.14 16.71 -14.01
C MET A 1 18.82 16.05 -13.56
N GLN A 2 17.85 15.84 -14.46
CA GLN A 2 16.51 15.31 -14.12
C GLN A 2 16.48 13.97 -13.35
N ARG A 3 17.39 13.02 -13.64
CA ARG A 3 17.52 11.75 -12.91
C ARG A 3 17.76 11.92 -11.41
N SER A 4 18.71 12.80 -11.06
CA SER A 4 19.09 13.09 -9.68
C SER A 4 17.94 13.78 -8.95
N THR A 5 17.33 14.77 -9.61
CA THR A 5 16.16 15.49 -9.10
C THR A 5 14.99 14.53 -8.79
N LEU A 6 14.64 13.60 -9.69
CA LEU A 6 13.57 12.63 -9.46
C LEU A 6 13.87 11.70 -8.28
N SER A 7 15.11 11.25 -8.15
CA SER A 7 15.53 10.34 -7.08
C SER A 7 15.48 11.03 -5.72
N ILE A 8 15.96 12.26 -5.64
CA ILE A 8 15.89 13.10 -4.44
C ILE A 8 14.43 13.39 -4.08
N ALA A 9 13.63 13.86 -5.03
CA ALA A 9 12.23 14.17 -4.81
C ALA A 9 11.44 12.95 -4.31
N THR A 10 11.66 11.78 -4.93
CA THR A 10 11.06 10.52 -4.50
C THR A 10 11.47 10.15 -3.07
N GLY A 11 12.76 10.28 -2.73
CA GLY A 11 13.25 10.02 -1.38
C GLY A 11 12.63 10.95 -0.34
N VAL A 12 12.61 12.25 -0.61
CA VAL A 12 12.03 13.27 0.28
C VAL A 12 10.53 13.02 0.50
N LEU A 13 9.77 12.79 -0.57
CA LEU A 13 8.34 12.52 -0.47
C LEU A 13 8.05 11.20 0.28
N THR A 14 8.90 10.18 0.09
CA THR A 14 8.80 8.92 0.84
C THR A 14 9.03 9.16 2.32
N THR A 15 10.08 9.89 2.70
CA THR A 15 10.35 10.22 4.10
C THR A 15 9.21 11.04 4.70
N LEU A 16 8.66 11.99 3.94
CA LEU A 16 7.52 12.80 4.37
C LEU A 16 6.29 11.93 4.66
N ILE A 17 5.88 11.06 3.72
CA ILE A 17 4.66 10.26 3.88
C ILE A 17 4.79 9.26 5.05
N LEU A 18 5.97 8.64 5.22
CA LEU A 18 6.23 7.74 6.33
C LEU A 18 6.31 8.49 7.67
N GLY A 19 6.89 9.70 7.66
CA GLY A 19 6.97 10.57 8.83
C GLY A 19 5.61 11.08 9.29
N VAL A 20 4.74 11.50 8.36
CA VAL A 20 3.36 11.90 8.67
C VAL A 20 2.56 10.73 9.22
N SER A 21 2.72 9.54 8.63
CA SER A 21 2.07 8.32 9.11
C SER A 21 2.55 7.92 10.51
N PHE A 22 3.86 8.02 10.75
CA PHE A 22 4.45 7.77 12.07
C PHE A 22 3.94 8.78 13.11
N PHE A 23 3.86 10.06 12.74
CA PHE A 23 3.36 11.10 13.64
C PHE A 23 1.90 10.88 14.01
N ALA A 24 1.04 10.52 13.04
CA ALA A 24 -0.35 10.17 13.31
C ALA A 24 -0.47 8.98 14.28
N TRP A 25 0.28 7.91 14.02
CA TRP A 25 0.36 6.75 14.90
C TRP A 25 0.87 7.11 16.30
N PHE A 26 1.92 7.91 16.39
CA PHE A 26 2.52 8.31 17.67
C PHE A 26 1.54 9.11 18.54
N GLN A 27 0.68 9.93 17.94
CA GLN A 27 -0.38 10.64 18.66
C GLN A 27 -1.47 9.70 19.21
N GLY A 28 -1.65 8.53 18.61
CA GLY A 28 -2.63 7.52 19.02
C GLY A 28 -2.18 6.65 20.20
N LEU A 29 -0.89 6.62 20.51
CA LEU A 29 -0.33 5.76 21.55
C LEU A 29 -0.89 6.07 22.94
N ARG A 30 -1.32 5.04 23.66
CA ARG A 30 -1.81 5.14 25.04
C ARG A 30 -1.13 4.09 25.92
N GLY A 31 -0.04 4.48 26.58
CA GLY A 31 0.67 3.63 27.53
C GLY A 31 1.76 2.75 26.90
N ASP A 32 1.86 1.51 27.35
CA ASP A 32 2.96 0.61 26.98
C ASP A 32 2.86 0.12 25.54
N MET A 33 4.01 -0.01 24.86
CA MET A 33 4.07 -0.46 23.47
C MET A 33 3.89 -1.99 23.37
N GLY A 34 2.76 -2.42 22.81
CA GLY A 34 2.47 -3.82 22.52
C GLY A 34 2.32 -4.13 21.03
N LYS A 35 1.89 -5.37 20.74
CA LYS A 35 1.61 -5.83 19.36
C LYS A 35 0.46 -5.05 18.72
N TYR A 36 -0.57 -4.74 19.49
CA TYR A 36 -1.76 -4.01 19.04
C TYR A 36 -1.46 -2.55 18.75
N ASP A 37 -0.44 -1.98 19.39
CA ASP A 37 0.04 -0.64 19.10
C ASP A 37 0.98 -0.63 17.90
N LEU A 38 1.80 -1.66 17.70
CA LEU A 38 2.78 -1.66 16.61
C LEU A 38 2.16 -2.03 15.25
N PHE A 39 1.19 -2.95 15.21
CA PHE A 39 0.66 -3.43 13.93
C PHE A 39 0.06 -2.34 13.03
N PRO A 40 -0.66 -1.29 13.51
CA PRO A 40 -1.22 -0.25 12.64
C PRO A 40 -0.13 0.55 11.93
N LEU A 41 0.99 0.84 12.60
CA LEU A 41 2.12 1.55 11.99
C LEU A 41 2.66 0.81 10.77
N LEU A 42 2.78 -0.53 10.86
CA LEU A 42 3.25 -1.34 9.74
C LEU A 42 2.30 -1.24 8.54
N GLY A 43 0.99 -1.22 8.79
CA GLY A 43 -0.02 -1.04 7.75
C GLY A 43 0.07 0.34 7.08
N LEU A 44 0.24 1.41 7.87
CA LEU A 44 0.40 2.76 7.36
C LEU A 44 1.67 2.91 6.51
N TRP A 45 2.80 2.37 6.98
CA TRP A 45 4.05 2.40 6.22
C TRP A 45 4.00 1.54 4.96
N ALA A 46 3.38 0.36 5.02
CA ALA A 46 3.16 -0.46 3.82
C ALA A 46 2.37 0.30 2.77
N PHE A 47 1.22 0.87 3.16
CA PHE A 47 0.40 1.69 2.26
C PHE A 47 1.18 2.89 1.73
N GLY A 48 1.89 3.63 2.58
CA GLY A 48 2.66 4.82 2.18
C GLY A 48 3.75 4.50 1.15
N LEU A 49 4.47 3.38 1.31
CA LEU A 49 5.46 2.92 0.34
C LEU A 49 4.82 2.49 -0.98
N MET A 50 3.74 1.70 -0.93
CA MET A 50 3.01 1.29 -2.14
C MET A 50 2.41 2.50 -2.87
N TRP A 51 1.86 3.46 -2.13
CA TRP A 51 1.35 4.71 -2.67
C TRP A 51 2.45 5.48 -3.41
N MET A 52 3.64 5.60 -2.79
CA MET A 52 4.79 6.23 -3.43
C MET A 52 5.22 5.54 -4.72
N HIS A 53 5.02 4.22 -4.86
CA HIS A 53 5.31 3.54 -6.12
C HIS A 53 4.48 4.09 -7.29
N TYR A 54 3.21 4.39 -7.06
CA TYR A 54 2.34 5.01 -8.07
C TYR A 54 2.78 6.44 -8.39
N ILE A 55 3.09 7.22 -7.36
CA ILE A 55 3.48 8.63 -7.48
C ILE A 55 4.80 8.78 -8.21
N SER A 56 5.82 8.04 -7.77
CA SER A 56 7.13 8.03 -8.42
C SER A 56 7.05 7.52 -9.85
N GLY A 57 6.15 6.57 -10.14
CA GLY A 57 5.81 6.16 -11.50
C GLY A 57 5.21 7.30 -12.33
N SER A 58 4.28 8.07 -11.77
CA SER A 58 3.70 9.24 -12.43
C SER A 58 4.73 10.34 -12.67
N MET A 59 5.55 10.67 -11.66
CA MET A 59 6.61 11.67 -11.77
C MET A 59 7.65 11.29 -12.82
N LYS A 60 8.05 10.01 -12.86
CA LYS A 60 8.97 9.47 -13.88
C LYS A 60 8.42 9.71 -15.30
N ARG A 61 7.14 9.43 -15.53
CA ARG A 61 6.47 9.65 -16.83
C ARG A 61 6.35 11.14 -17.16
N TYR A 62 5.95 11.96 -16.19
CA TYR A 62 5.79 13.41 -16.35
C TYR A 62 7.10 14.12 -16.73
N LEU A 63 8.22 13.68 -16.16
CA LEU A 63 9.55 14.21 -16.46
C LEU A 63 10.16 13.68 -17.77
N GLY A 64 9.44 12.89 -18.55
CA GLY A 64 9.93 12.30 -19.80
C GLY A 64 10.99 11.22 -19.59
N LEU A 65 11.03 10.60 -18.40
CA LEU A 65 12.00 9.55 -18.06
C LEU A 65 11.39 8.15 -18.13
N ALA A 66 10.27 7.95 -18.83
CA ALA A 66 9.54 6.69 -18.88
C ALA A 66 10.43 5.51 -19.32
N ASP A 67 11.20 5.69 -20.39
CA ASP A 67 12.07 4.66 -20.99
C ASP A 67 13.34 4.37 -20.17
N ASP A 68 13.62 5.20 -19.18
CA ASP A 68 14.76 5.04 -18.30
C ASP A 68 14.49 3.96 -17.24
N THR A 69 14.78 2.71 -17.57
CA THR A 69 14.55 1.59 -16.64
C THR A 69 15.49 1.59 -15.44
N ALA A 70 16.60 2.35 -15.50
CA ALA A 70 17.55 2.46 -14.40
C ALA A 70 17.09 3.48 -13.34
N VAL A 71 16.39 4.55 -13.75
CA VAL A 71 15.88 5.55 -12.81
C VAL A 71 14.89 4.90 -11.85
N LEU A 72 15.14 5.08 -10.54
CA LEU A 72 14.38 4.49 -9.44
C LEU A 72 14.38 2.95 -9.32
N LYS A 73 15.10 2.21 -10.17
CA LYS A 73 15.14 0.72 -10.10
C LYS A 73 15.51 0.22 -8.71
N ARG A 74 16.57 0.79 -8.13
CA ARG A 74 17.03 0.46 -6.78
C ARG A 74 16.00 0.85 -5.72
N TYR A 75 15.37 2.02 -5.87
CA TYR A 75 14.33 2.50 -4.96
C TYR A 75 13.15 1.53 -4.94
N PHE A 76 12.58 1.19 -6.10
CA PHE A 76 11.47 0.24 -6.21
C PHE A 76 11.85 -1.12 -5.64
N HIS A 77 13.03 -1.65 -5.98
CA HIS A 77 13.44 -2.96 -5.46
C HIS A 77 13.52 -2.99 -3.93
N ILE A 78 14.19 -2.02 -3.30
CA ILE A 78 14.32 -1.96 -1.84
C ILE A 78 12.95 -1.78 -1.20
N THR A 79 12.17 -0.81 -1.67
CA THR A 79 10.88 -0.49 -1.07
C THR A 79 9.84 -1.59 -1.30
N SER A 80 9.87 -2.33 -2.40
CA SER A 80 9.04 -3.53 -2.61
C SER A 80 9.36 -4.63 -1.61
N VAL A 81 10.65 -4.88 -1.31
CA VAL A 81 11.04 -5.83 -0.25
C VAL A 81 10.53 -5.37 1.11
N CYS A 82 10.65 -4.07 1.43
CA CYS A 82 10.09 -3.50 2.65
C CYS A 82 8.56 -3.65 2.70
N VAL A 83 7.85 -3.34 1.61
CA VAL A 83 6.40 -3.50 1.51
C VAL A 83 6.02 -4.94 1.80
N LEU A 84 6.66 -5.93 1.15
CA LEU A 84 6.36 -7.35 1.37
C LEU A 84 6.54 -7.74 2.85
N ALA A 85 7.63 -7.30 3.48
CA ALA A 85 7.84 -7.55 4.90
C ALA A 85 6.74 -6.90 5.76
N LEU A 86 6.38 -5.65 5.49
CA LEU A 86 5.38 -4.90 6.24
C LEU A 86 3.97 -5.48 6.09
N ILE A 87 3.53 -5.84 4.87
CA ILE A 87 2.18 -6.40 4.64
C ILE A 87 2.03 -7.82 5.21
N LEU A 88 3.13 -8.55 5.40
CA LEU A 88 3.12 -9.86 6.07
C LEU A 88 3.14 -9.68 7.60
N LEU A 89 3.99 -8.80 8.11
CA LEU A 89 4.12 -8.55 9.55
C LEU A 89 2.88 -7.87 10.14
N HIS A 90 2.23 -6.97 9.39
CA HIS A 90 1.03 -6.26 9.83
C HIS A 90 -0.09 -7.19 10.34
N PRO A 91 -0.65 -8.11 9.54
CA PRO A 91 -1.66 -9.04 10.02
C PRO A 91 -1.07 -10.12 10.93
N ALA A 92 0.22 -10.48 10.79
CA ALA A 92 0.86 -11.48 11.66
C ALA A 92 0.93 -10.98 13.12
N LEU A 93 1.27 -9.71 13.35
CA LEU A 93 1.25 -9.13 14.70
C LEU A 93 -0.15 -9.15 15.31
N LEU A 94 -1.17 -8.77 14.53
CA LEU A 94 -2.56 -8.83 14.96
C LEU A 94 -2.96 -10.27 15.36
N TYR A 95 -2.75 -11.25 14.48
CA TYR A 95 -3.19 -12.61 14.73
C TYR A 95 -2.39 -13.34 15.80
N THR A 96 -1.10 -13.03 15.96
CA THR A 96 -0.32 -13.57 17.08
C THR A 96 -0.72 -12.94 18.42
N GLY A 97 -1.16 -11.68 18.44
CA GLY A 97 -1.79 -11.08 19.62
C GLY A 97 -3.09 -11.81 19.97
N LEU A 98 -4.01 -11.92 18.99
CA LEU A 98 -5.30 -12.56 19.22
C LEU A 98 -5.16 -14.03 19.65
N PHE A 99 -4.18 -14.76 19.11
CA PHE A 99 -3.88 -16.12 19.53
C PHE A 99 -3.42 -16.18 21.00
N GLN A 100 -2.56 -15.26 21.43
CA GLN A 100 -2.09 -15.18 22.82
C GLN A 100 -3.20 -14.80 23.80
N ASP A 101 -4.17 -14.00 23.34
CA ASP A 101 -5.35 -13.63 24.12
C ASP A 101 -6.42 -14.73 24.17
N GLY A 102 -6.15 -15.90 23.57
CA GLY A 102 -7.03 -17.07 23.63
C GLY A 102 -8.13 -17.13 22.56
N PHE A 103 -8.15 -16.22 21.59
CA PHE A 103 -9.13 -16.23 20.50
C PHE A 103 -8.87 -17.32 19.43
N GLY A 104 -7.71 -17.98 19.49
CA GLY A 104 -7.34 -19.03 18.54
C GLY A 104 -6.84 -18.49 17.19
N LEU A 105 -6.95 -19.31 16.14
CA LEU A 105 -6.45 -19.00 14.81
C LEU A 105 -7.50 -18.29 13.93
N PRO A 106 -7.10 -17.47 12.95
CA PRO A 106 -8.01 -16.95 11.94
C PRO A 106 -8.64 -18.09 11.11
N PRO A 107 -9.88 -17.92 10.59
CA PRO A 107 -10.68 -16.69 10.62
C PRO A 107 -11.47 -16.49 11.93
N VAL A 108 -11.52 -17.50 12.80
CA VAL A 108 -12.36 -17.50 14.01
C VAL A 108 -11.99 -16.35 14.95
N SER A 109 -10.69 -16.17 15.21
CA SER A 109 -10.21 -15.10 16.10
C SER A 109 -10.59 -13.70 15.61
N ALA A 110 -10.45 -13.45 14.31
CA ALA A 110 -10.82 -12.18 13.69
C ALA A 110 -12.32 -11.87 13.85
N TRP A 111 -13.18 -12.89 13.66
CA TRP A 111 -14.63 -12.73 13.67
C TRP A 111 -15.22 -12.48 15.06
N GLN A 112 -14.52 -12.98 16.08
CA GLN A 112 -14.82 -12.72 17.49
C GLN A 112 -14.33 -11.35 17.93
N ALA A 113 -13.08 -10.98 17.59
CA ALA A 113 -12.49 -9.69 17.96
C ALA A 113 -13.17 -8.49 17.26
N TYR A 114 -13.63 -8.68 16.01
CA TYR A 114 -14.28 -7.64 15.21
C TYR A 114 -15.74 -8.01 14.95
N SER A 115 -16.64 -7.51 15.82
CA SER A 115 -18.06 -7.85 15.81
C SER A 115 -18.91 -7.03 14.84
N THR A 116 -18.49 -5.80 14.51
CA THR A 116 -19.27 -4.91 13.63
C THR A 116 -19.15 -5.31 12.17
N THR A 117 -20.23 -5.11 11.40
CA THR A 117 -20.24 -5.39 9.96
C THR A 117 -19.15 -4.61 9.22
N ALA A 118 -18.98 -3.32 9.54
CA ALA A 118 -17.95 -2.47 8.93
C ALA A 118 -16.55 -3.03 9.14
N ALA A 119 -16.23 -3.45 10.37
CA ALA A 119 -14.92 -4.03 10.68
C ALA A 119 -14.68 -5.34 9.93
N ARG A 120 -15.69 -6.21 9.85
CA ARG A 120 -15.64 -7.48 9.12
C ARG A 120 -15.43 -7.29 7.62
N VAL A 121 -16.12 -6.31 7.02
CA VAL A 121 -15.86 -5.90 5.63
C VAL A 121 -14.43 -5.44 5.48
N GLY A 122 -13.92 -4.61 6.40
CA GLY A 122 -12.51 -4.21 6.44
C GLY A 122 -11.57 -5.41 6.42
N LEU A 123 -11.77 -6.41 7.29
CA LEU A 123 -10.94 -7.61 7.35
C LEU A 123 -10.94 -8.40 6.03
N ILE A 124 -12.10 -8.53 5.39
CA ILE A 124 -12.23 -9.20 4.08
C ILE A 124 -11.45 -8.43 3.02
N LEU A 125 -11.63 -7.11 2.94
CA LEU A 125 -10.91 -6.26 1.98
C LEU A 125 -9.39 -6.37 2.17
N GLY A 126 -8.91 -6.34 3.41
CA GLY A 126 -7.50 -6.55 3.73
C GLY A 126 -6.98 -7.92 3.29
N SER A 127 -7.74 -8.98 3.55
CA SER A 127 -7.37 -10.36 3.21
C SER A 127 -7.32 -10.61 1.69
N VAL A 128 -8.32 -10.10 0.97
CA VAL A 128 -8.37 -10.17 -0.51
C VAL A 128 -7.22 -9.37 -1.11
N SER A 129 -6.94 -8.17 -0.59
CA SER A 129 -5.84 -7.34 -1.08
C SER A 129 -4.48 -7.96 -0.83
N LEU A 130 -4.24 -8.50 0.37
CA LEU A 130 -3.01 -9.23 0.68
C LEU A 130 -2.80 -10.38 -0.30
N THR A 131 -3.84 -11.15 -0.58
CA THR A 131 -3.78 -12.24 -1.56
C THR A 131 -3.40 -11.73 -2.94
N ALA A 132 -4.01 -10.63 -3.41
CA ALA A 132 -3.67 -10.03 -4.70
C ALA A 132 -2.21 -9.53 -4.75
N PHE A 133 -1.71 -8.88 -3.69
CA PHE A 133 -0.32 -8.43 -3.60
C PHE A 133 0.66 -9.61 -3.62
N LEU A 134 0.38 -10.68 -2.88
CA LEU A 134 1.22 -11.88 -2.86
C LEU A 134 1.21 -12.60 -4.21
N LEU A 135 0.07 -12.66 -4.90
CA LEU A 135 0.00 -13.19 -6.26
C LEU A 135 0.82 -12.35 -7.23
N PHE A 136 0.81 -11.02 -7.09
CA PHE A 136 1.59 -10.13 -7.94
C PHE A 136 3.10 -10.35 -7.82
N GLU A 137 3.61 -10.72 -6.64
CA GLU A 137 5.02 -11.08 -6.42
C GLU A 137 5.48 -12.29 -7.23
N LEU A 138 4.54 -13.14 -7.66
CA LEU A 138 4.82 -14.28 -8.56
C LEU A 138 5.14 -13.84 -10.00
N GLY A 139 5.08 -12.54 -10.30
CA GLY A 139 5.27 -12.00 -11.64
C GLY A 139 6.63 -12.30 -12.23
N ARG A 140 7.66 -12.49 -11.39
CA ARG A 140 8.99 -12.91 -11.85
C ARG A 140 8.98 -14.24 -12.64
N TRP A 141 7.96 -15.07 -12.44
CA TRP A 141 7.80 -16.37 -13.12
C TRP A 141 6.67 -16.38 -14.16
N PHE A 142 5.64 -15.56 -13.98
CA PHE A 142 4.40 -15.67 -14.75
C PHE A 142 4.00 -14.42 -15.53
N ARG A 143 4.80 -13.34 -15.52
CA ARG A 143 4.44 -12.07 -16.18
C ARG A 143 4.13 -12.19 -17.68
N ASP A 144 4.77 -13.14 -18.37
CA ASP A 144 4.57 -13.33 -19.82
C ASP A 144 3.27 -14.07 -20.17
N LYS A 145 2.49 -14.51 -19.16
CA LYS A 145 1.24 -15.24 -19.40
C LYS A 145 0.09 -14.28 -19.71
N LYS A 146 -0.74 -14.60 -20.70
CA LYS A 146 -1.90 -13.77 -21.12
C LYS A 146 -2.90 -13.43 -19.99
N TRP A 147 -3.01 -14.31 -18.98
CA TRP A 147 -3.89 -14.09 -17.83
C TRP A 147 -3.28 -13.16 -16.77
N TRP A 148 -1.98 -12.84 -16.87
CA TRP A 148 -1.27 -11.99 -15.90
C TRP A 148 -1.87 -10.59 -15.79
N LYS A 149 -2.41 -10.05 -16.89
CA LYS A 149 -3.15 -8.77 -16.90
C LYS A 149 -4.27 -8.70 -15.85
N TYR A 150 -4.91 -9.84 -15.52
CA TYR A 150 -5.95 -9.87 -14.50
C TYR A 150 -5.37 -9.75 -13.08
N ILE A 151 -4.15 -10.25 -12.86
CA ILE A 151 -3.42 -10.06 -11.59
C ILE A 151 -2.98 -8.60 -11.47
N GLU A 152 -2.55 -7.97 -12.57
CA GLU A 152 -2.23 -6.53 -12.59
C GLU A 152 -3.46 -5.69 -12.24
N TYR A 153 -4.63 -5.97 -12.85
CA TYR A 153 -5.88 -5.31 -12.49
C TYR A 153 -6.33 -5.59 -11.06
N ALA A 154 -6.17 -6.83 -10.58
CA ALA A 154 -6.45 -7.18 -9.20
C ALA A 154 -5.56 -6.39 -8.23
N ASN A 155 -4.29 -6.15 -8.58
CA ASN A 155 -3.37 -5.35 -7.77
C ASN A 155 -3.80 -3.87 -7.72
N TYR A 156 -4.27 -3.28 -8.83
CA TYR A 156 -4.84 -1.93 -8.82
C TYR A 156 -6.08 -1.84 -7.92
N MET A 157 -6.96 -2.85 -7.99
CA MET A 157 -8.14 -2.91 -7.12
C MET A 157 -7.75 -3.13 -5.65
N ALA A 158 -6.75 -3.97 -5.38
CA ALA A 158 -6.22 -4.22 -4.04
C ALA A 158 -5.73 -2.93 -3.38
N MET A 159 -5.07 -2.04 -4.13
CA MET A 159 -4.68 -0.72 -3.62
C MET A 159 -5.87 0.13 -3.16
N LEU A 160 -6.98 0.10 -3.90
CA LEU A 160 -8.22 0.81 -3.51
C LEU A 160 -8.89 0.12 -2.31
N MET A 161 -8.89 -1.22 -2.29
CA MET A 161 -9.44 -2.00 -1.19
C MET A 161 -8.69 -1.78 0.12
N ILE A 162 -7.34 -1.71 0.11
CA ILE A 162 -6.58 -1.40 1.35
C ILE A 162 -6.79 0.04 1.82
N PHE A 163 -7.03 0.97 0.90
CA PHE A 163 -7.40 2.33 1.26
C PHE A 163 -8.72 2.37 2.05
N VAL A 164 -9.73 1.63 1.57
CA VAL A 164 -11.03 1.49 2.24
C VAL A 164 -10.91 0.66 3.53
N HIS A 165 -10.11 -0.41 3.53
CA HIS A 165 -9.78 -1.20 4.71
C HIS A 165 -9.28 -0.30 5.85
N ALA A 166 -8.34 0.59 5.56
CA ALA A 166 -7.84 1.55 6.54
C ALA A 166 -8.95 2.48 7.03
N LEU A 167 -9.82 2.99 6.15
CA LEU A 167 -10.97 3.82 6.58
C LEU A 167 -11.97 3.09 7.50
N LEU A 168 -12.12 1.77 7.36
CA LEU A 168 -13.06 0.97 8.14
C LEU A 168 -12.48 0.47 9.48
N LEU A 169 -11.17 0.20 9.53
CA LEU A 169 -10.52 -0.43 10.69
C LEU A 169 -9.43 0.43 11.37
N GLY A 170 -8.97 1.49 10.73
CA GLY A 170 -7.84 2.29 11.19
C GLY A 170 -8.21 3.18 12.37
N GLY A 171 -7.89 2.72 13.58
CA GLY A 171 -7.94 3.53 14.81
C GLY A 171 -7.17 4.85 14.70
N GLU A 172 -6.05 4.83 13.98
CA GLU A 172 -5.21 6.02 13.73
C GLU A 172 -5.84 7.07 12.82
N LEU A 173 -6.97 6.76 12.16
CA LEU A 173 -7.72 7.72 11.35
C LEU A 173 -8.82 8.43 12.15
N PHE A 174 -8.96 8.15 13.44
CA PHE A 174 -9.91 8.86 14.31
C PHE A 174 -9.45 10.26 14.74
N PRO A 175 -8.15 10.58 14.88
CA PRO A 175 -7.68 11.97 14.90
C PRO A 175 -8.09 12.66 13.60
N GLY A 176 -9.03 13.61 13.67
CA GLY A 176 -9.75 14.13 12.50
C GLY A 176 -8.88 14.72 11.39
N TRP A 177 -7.68 15.21 11.70
CA TRP A 177 -6.74 15.76 10.72
C TRP A 177 -6.17 14.67 9.80
N PHE A 178 -5.83 13.49 10.35
CA PHE A 178 -5.20 12.43 9.57
C PHE A 178 -6.20 11.77 8.64
N ARG A 179 -7.48 11.69 9.03
CA ARG A 179 -8.57 11.27 8.13
C ARG A 179 -8.69 12.16 6.91
N PHE A 180 -8.60 13.47 7.09
CA PHE A 180 -8.65 14.43 5.98
C PHE A 180 -7.44 14.26 5.05
N ALA A 181 -6.23 14.16 5.62
CA ALA A 181 -5.02 13.87 4.86
C ALA A 181 -5.13 12.54 4.09
N TRP A 182 -5.69 11.50 4.71
CA TRP A 182 -5.94 10.20 4.09
C TRP A 182 -6.85 10.31 2.87
N ILE A 183 -7.95 11.06 2.96
CA ILE A 183 -8.85 11.30 1.81
C ILE A 183 -8.11 11.99 0.65
N ILE A 184 -7.27 12.99 0.94
CA ILE A 184 -6.44 13.64 -0.08
C ILE A 184 -5.48 12.64 -0.74
N ILE A 185 -4.78 11.83 0.07
CA ILE A 185 -3.87 10.78 -0.40
C ILE A 185 -4.61 9.77 -1.29
N GLY A 186 -5.86 9.42 -0.94
CA GLY A 186 -6.73 8.57 -1.74
C GLY A 186 -7.08 9.16 -3.10
N TRP A 187 -7.41 10.46 -3.16
CA TRP A 187 -7.67 11.14 -4.44
C TRP A 187 -6.43 11.18 -5.33
N ILE A 188 -5.27 11.50 -4.75
CA ILE A 188 -4.01 11.51 -5.49
C ILE A 188 -3.69 10.10 -6.01
N LEU A 189 -3.94 9.05 -5.21
CA LEU A 189 -3.76 7.67 -5.63
C LEU A 189 -4.60 7.35 -6.88
N VAL A 190 -5.90 7.67 -6.85
CA VAL A 190 -6.80 7.44 -7.99
C VAL A 190 -6.30 8.19 -9.22
N MET A 191 -5.94 9.47 -9.08
CA MET A 191 -5.40 10.26 -10.20
C MET A 191 -4.11 9.66 -10.76
N SER A 192 -3.20 9.19 -9.90
CA SER A 192 -1.96 8.54 -10.32
C SER A 192 -2.20 7.21 -11.04
N ILE A 193 -3.13 6.37 -10.55
CA ILE A 193 -3.50 5.12 -11.23
C ILE A 193 -4.05 5.42 -12.62
N VAL A 194 -5.01 6.36 -12.72
CA VAL A 194 -5.62 6.75 -14.00
C VAL A 194 -4.58 7.32 -14.97
N TYR A 195 -3.75 8.24 -14.51
CA TYR A 195 -2.70 8.86 -15.32
C TYR A 195 -1.70 7.81 -15.84
N ASN A 196 -1.23 6.93 -14.96
CA ASN A 196 -0.28 5.88 -15.30
C ASN A 196 -0.87 4.91 -16.33
N HIS A 197 -2.11 4.46 -16.14
CA HIS A 197 -2.78 3.56 -17.04
C HIS A 197 -3.05 4.19 -18.41
N TRP A 198 -3.54 5.44 -18.43
CA TRP A 198 -3.75 6.20 -19.67
C TRP A 198 -2.45 6.39 -20.46
N TYR A 199 -1.36 6.71 -19.77
CA TYR A 199 -0.05 6.90 -20.40
C TYR A 199 0.43 5.61 -21.09
N ASP A 200 0.33 4.48 -20.39
CA ASP A 200 0.78 3.18 -20.91
C ASP A 200 -0.05 2.78 -22.15
N HIS A 201 -1.37 2.97 -22.12
CA HIS A 201 -2.24 2.73 -23.27
C HIS A 201 -1.90 3.63 -24.46
N LYS A 202 -1.60 4.92 -24.21
CA LYS A 202 -1.21 5.86 -25.28
C LYS A 202 0.12 5.47 -25.93
N GLN A 203 1.07 4.95 -25.17
CA GLN A 203 2.36 4.51 -25.71
C GLN A 203 2.25 3.20 -26.49
N ALA A 204 1.42 2.26 -26.03
CA ALA A 204 1.15 1.02 -26.77
C ALA A 204 0.61 1.32 -28.19
N ASN A 205 -0.38 2.21 -28.29
CA ASN A 205 -0.98 2.58 -29.57
C ASN A 205 -0.04 3.34 -30.52
N LYS A 206 1.02 3.98 -30.00
CA LYS A 206 2.02 4.65 -30.82
C LYS A 206 3.06 3.70 -31.41
N GLY A 207 3.28 2.54 -30.80
CA GLY A 207 4.22 1.52 -31.30
C GLY A 207 3.62 0.59 -32.35
N GLU A 208 2.31 0.65 -32.57
CA GLU A 208 1.58 -0.13 -33.58
C GLU A 208 1.36 0.62 -34.91
N GLN A 209 1.78 1.89 -34.98
CA GLN A 209 1.78 2.73 -36.20
C GLN A 209 3.18 2.82 -36.79
#